data_AF-A0AAF0TGA9-F1
#
_entry.id   AF-A0AAF0TGA9-F1
#
_cell.length_a   1.000
_cell.length_b   1.000
_cell.length_c   1.000
_cell.angle_alpha   90.00
_cell.angle_beta   90.00
_cell.angle_gamma   90.00
#
_symmetry.space_group_name_H-M   'P 1'
#
loop_
_entity.id
_entity.type
_entity.pdbx_description
1 polymer ?
#
loop_
_entity_poly.entity_id
_entity_poly.type
_entity_poly.pdbx_seq_one_letter_code
_entity_poly.pdbx_strand_id
1 'polypeptide(L)'
;MHKPKESHMLAAIRVIRYIKNAPGLGLFMSSTTSHQLFAYCDSDWAACPQSRKSVTGYMIKFGSSLISWKSKKQETISRSSAEAEFRSMASTVAEQACSRN
;
A
#
# COMPACT_ATOMS: atom_id res chain seq x y z
N MET A 1 -9.45 8.32 -3.17
CA MET A 1 -10.45 7.25 -2.91
C MET A 1 -11.90 7.79 -2.82
N HIS A 2 -12.30 8.76 -3.64
CA HIS A 2 -13.45 9.65 -3.30
C HIS A 2 -14.83 9.24 -3.89
N LYS A 3 -14.92 8.10 -4.58
CA LYS A 3 -16.18 7.50 -5.08
C LYS A 3 -16.07 5.96 -5.12
N PRO A 4 -16.22 5.27 -3.99
CA PRO A 4 -16.22 3.81 -3.98
C PRO A 4 -17.38 3.29 -4.85
N LYS A 5 -17.07 2.31 -5.72
CA LYS A 5 -18.05 1.62 -6.56
C LYS A 5 -18.39 0.29 -5.90
N GLU A 6 -19.52 -0.28 -6.28
CA GLU A 6 -19.93 -1.62 -5.83
C GLU A 6 -18.85 -2.67 -6.12
N SER A 7 -18.16 -2.58 -7.27
CA SER A 7 -17.03 -3.44 -7.62
C SER A 7 -15.89 -3.39 -6.59
N HIS A 8 -15.59 -2.22 -6.02
CA HIS A 8 -14.57 -2.09 -4.98
C HIS A 8 -15.02 -2.77 -3.67
N MET A 9 -16.29 -2.63 -3.30
CA MET A 9 -16.86 -3.29 -2.12
C MET A 9 -16.86 -4.81 -2.26
N LEU A 10 -17.25 -5.32 -3.43
CA LEU A 10 -17.22 -6.75 -3.73
C LEU A 10 -15.78 -7.30 -3.67
N ALA A 11 -14.80 -6.56 -4.20
CA ALA A 11 -13.39 -6.93 -4.09
C ALA A 11 -12.91 -6.98 -2.63
N ALA A 12 -13.26 -5.98 -1.82
CA ALA A 12 -12.93 -5.96 -0.39
C ALA A 12 -13.53 -7.15 0.37
N ILE A 13 -14.81 -7.46 0.12
CA ILE A 13 -15.47 -8.63 0.72
C ILE A 13 -14.78 -9.93 0.29
N ARG A 14 -14.37 -10.04 -0.98
CA ARG A 14 -13.64 -11.23 -1.47
C ARG A 14 -12.33 -11.43 -0.73
N VAL A 15 -11.57 -10.35 -0.48
CA VAL A 15 -10.33 -10.40 0.32
C VAL A 15 -10.62 -10.86 1.75
N ILE A 16 -11.65 -10.30 2.40
CA ILE A 16 -12.03 -10.70 3.77
C ILE A 16 -12.43 -12.18 3.83
N ARG A 17 -13.21 -12.67 2.86
CA ARG A 17 -13.61 -14.09 2.78
C ARG A 17 -12.39 -14.99 2.60
N TYR A 18 -11.43 -14.59 1.77
CA TYR A 18 -10.19 -15.35 1.57
C TYR A 18 -9.40 -15.48 2.88
N ILE A 19 -9.16 -14.36 3.58
CA ILE A 19 -8.44 -14.34 4.85
C ILE A 19 -9.15 -15.21 5.91
N LYS A 20 -10.49 -15.13 5.97
CA LYS A 20 -11.28 -15.90 6.95
C LYS A 20 -11.33 -17.40 6.64
N ASN A 21 -11.47 -17.77 5.38
CA ASN A 21 -11.74 -19.16 4.99
C ASN A 21 -10.46 -20.00 4.83
N ALA A 22 -9.31 -19.37 4.56
CA ALA A 22 -8.08 -20.10 4.26
C ALA A 22 -6.82 -19.41 4.80
N PRO A 23 -6.66 -19.29 6.13
CA PRO A 23 -5.51 -18.61 6.74
C PRO A 23 -4.15 -19.26 6.41
N GLY A 24 -4.13 -20.55 6.05
CA GLY A 24 -2.92 -21.26 5.63
C GLY A 24 -2.63 -21.21 4.12
N LEU A 25 -3.57 -20.70 3.32
CA LEU A 25 -3.39 -20.55 1.87
C LEU A 25 -2.70 -19.20 1.66
N GLY A 26 -1.37 -19.24 1.44
CA GLY A 26 -0.58 -18.04 1.17
C GLY A 26 -0.96 -17.36 -0.15
N LEU A 27 -0.41 -16.17 -0.39
CA LEU A 27 -0.62 -15.45 -1.64
C LEU A 27 0.05 -16.16 -2.82
N PHE A 28 -0.62 -16.18 -3.97
CA PHE A 28 -0.04 -16.71 -5.20
C PHE A 28 1.10 -15.81 -5.67
N MET A 29 2.30 -16.37 -5.70
CA MET A 29 3.50 -15.74 -6.24
C MET A 29 3.77 -16.34 -7.62
N SER A 30 3.73 -15.51 -8.65
CA SER A 30 4.04 -15.93 -10.01
C SER A 30 5.50 -16.37 -10.12
N SER A 31 5.76 -17.51 -10.77
CA SER A 31 7.11 -18.02 -11.04
C SER A 31 7.78 -17.34 -12.25
N THR A 32 7.23 -16.23 -12.73
CA THR A 32 7.75 -15.52 -13.91
C THR A 32 9.13 -14.93 -13.58
N THR A 33 10.10 -15.17 -14.46
CA THR A 33 11.52 -14.81 -14.32
C THR A 33 11.82 -13.29 -14.40
N SER A 34 10.83 -12.43 -14.23
CA SER A 34 11.07 -10.99 -14.16
C SER A 34 11.59 -10.63 -12.77
N HIS A 35 12.89 -10.39 -12.67
CA HIS A 35 13.56 -9.93 -11.45
C HIS A 35 13.40 -8.42 -11.20
N GLN A 36 12.36 -7.80 -11.77
CA GLN A 36 12.10 -6.37 -11.62
C GLN A 36 11.29 -6.10 -10.35
N LEU A 37 11.76 -5.15 -9.55
CA LEU A 37 11.09 -4.68 -8.35
C LEU A 37 10.38 -3.36 -8.65
N PHE A 38 9.06 -3.37 -8.63
CA PHE A 38 8.23 -2.18 -8.81
C PHE A 38 7.72 -1.71 -7.46
N ALA A 39 7.88 -0.42 -7.16
CA ALA A 39 7.34 0.19 -5.96
C ALA A 39 6.45 1.38 -6.36
N TYR A 40 5.25 1.40 -5.80
CA TYR A 40 4.28 2.48 -5.96
C TYR A 40 4.02 3.09 -4.59
N CYS A 41 3.95 4.42 -4.53
CA CYS A 41 3.66 5.17 -3.32
C CYS A 41 2.61 6.24 -3.61
N ASP A 42 1.77 6.53 -2.62
CA ASP A 42 0.70 7.54 -2.69
C ASP A 42 0.50 8.13 -1.30
N SER A 43 0.06 9.39 -1.24
CA SER A 43 -0.33 10.02 0.02
C SER A 43 -1.66 10.74 -0.07
N ASP A 44 -2.48 10.57 0.96
CA ASP A 44 -3.72 11.33 1.12
C ASP A 44 -3.48 12.43 2.16
N TRP A 45 -3.31 13.66 1.69
CA TRP A 45 -2.97 14.81 2.53
C TRP A 45 -4.13 15.21 3.44
N ALA A 46 -3.83 15.34 4.74
CA ALA A 46 -4.81 15.72 5.75
C ALA A 46 -6.09 14.86 5.79
N ALA A 47 -6.00 13.61 5.31
CA ALA A 47 -7.12 12.68 5.19
C ALA A 47 -7.87 12.41 6.50
N CYS A 48 -7.19 12.53 7.66
CA CYS A 48 -7.85 12.41 8.95
C CYS A 48 -8.42 13.77 9.41
N PRO A 49 -9.76 13.94 9.51
CA PRO A 49 -10.37 15.23 9.84
C PRO A 49 -9.99 15.74 11.24
N GLN A 50 -9.85 14.82 12.21
CA GLN A 50 -9.50 15.16 13.60
C GLN A 50 -8.04 15.58 13.76
N SER A 51 -7.09 14.79 13.22
CA SER A 51 -5.66 15.03 13.47
C SER A 51 -4.98 15.80 12.34
N ARG A 52 -5.66 16.01 11.20
CA ARG A 52 -5.12 16.59 9.96
C ARG A 52 -3.84 15.89 9.48
N LYS A 53 -3.62 14.64 9.91
CA LYS A 53 -2.46 13.83 9.53
C LYS A 53 -2.74 13.18 8.20
N SER A 54 -1.74 13.20 7.32
CA SER A 54 -1.78 12.53 6.03
C SER A 54 -1.73 11.02 6.21
N VAL A 55 -2.25 10.27 5.23
CA VAL A 55 -2.15 8.81 5.18
C VAL A 55 -1.21 8.45 4.04
N THR A 56 -0.15 7.72 4.36
CA THR A 56 0.79 7.18 3.37
C THR A 56 0.36 5.77 2.99
N GLY A 57 0.31 5.48 1.70
CA GLY A 57 0.13 4.15 1.15
C GLY A 57 1.31 3.76 0.26
N TYR A 58 1.72 2.49 0.31
CA TYR A 58 2.67 1.95 -0.65
C TYR A 58 2.37 0.50 -1.02
N MET A 59 2.88 0.10 -2.18
CA MET A 59 2.75 -1.24 -2.74
C MET A 59 4.04 -1.62 -3.48
N ILE A 60 4.66 -2.73 -3.09
CA ILE A 60 5.90 -3.26 -3.68
C ILE A 60 5.61 -4.61 -4.34
N LYS A 61 5.99 -4.75 -5.60
CA LYS A 61 5.81 -5.94 -6.43
C LYS A 61 7.15 -6.48 -6.92
N PHE A 62 7.31 -7.79 -6.88
CA PHE A 62 8.41 -8.50 -7.53
C PHE A 62 7.86 -9.20 -8.78
N GLY A 63 8.23 -8.70 -9.96
CA GLY A 63 7.57 -9.07 -11.22
C GLY A 63 6.07 -8.73 -11.17
N SER A 64 5.22 -9.73 -11.37
CA SER A 64 3.76 -9.59 -11.26
C SER A 64 3.23 -9.80 -9.83
N SER A 65 4.06 -10.33 -8.92
CA SER A 65 3.68 -10.75 -7.58
C SER A 65 3.74 -9.61 -6.57
N LEU A 66 2.72 -9.47 -5.72
CA LEU A 66 2.69 -8.49 -4.65
C LEU A 66 3.44 -9.03 -3.42
N ILE A 67 4.50 -8.34 -2.98
CA ILE A 67 5.34 -8.81 -1.86
C ILE A 67 5.09 -8.04 -0.56
N SER A 68 4.82 -6.75 -0.65
CA SER A 68 4.63 -5.89 0.51
C SER A 68 3.68 -4.74 0.17
N TRP A 69 2.80 -4.41 1.09
CA TRP A 69 1.91 -3.26 0.98
C TRP A 69 1.59 -2.75 2.38
N LYS A 70 1.34 -1.45 2.49
CA LYS A 70 0.96 -0.85 3.76
C LYS A 70 0.18 0.43 3.52
N SER A 71 -0.75 0.71 4.43
CA SER A 71 -1.36 2.02 4.58
C SER A 71 -1.19 2.44 6.03
N LYS A 72 -0.50 3.56 6.27
CA LYS A 72 -0.18 4.07 7.61
C LYS A 72 -0.46 5.56 7.69
N LYS A 73 -1.12 5.99 8.75
CA LYS A 73 -1.23 7.41 9.10
C LYS A 73 0.16 7.96 9.44
N GLN A 74 0.57 9.07 8.83
CA GLN A 74 1.84 9.71 9.15
C GLN A 74 1.86 10.17 10.61
N GLU A 75 3.01 10.06 11.28
CA GLU A 75 3.13 10.42 12.70
C GLU A 75 3.07 11.94 12.90
N THR A 76 3.64 12.69 11.97
CA THR A 76 3.67 14.15 11.96
C THR A 76 2.72 14.71 10.89
N ILE A 77 2.21 15.91 11.13
CA ILE A 77 1.31 16.61 10.19
C ILE A 77 2.16 17.16 9.03
N SER A 78 1.72 16.91 7.78
CA SER A 78 2.33 17.51 6.60
C SER A 78 1.69 18.88 6.33
N ARG A 79 2.50 19.89 6.04
CA ARG A 79 2.05 21.27 5.78
C ARG A 79 1.62 21.47 4.32
N SER A 80 2.01 20.56 3.43
CA SER A 80 1.60 20.53 2.02
C SER A 80 1.38 19.11 1.52
N SER A 81 0.68 18.96 0.40
CA SER A 81 0.55 17.68 -0.30
C SER A 81 1.91 17.16 -0.80
N ALA A 82 2.76 18.04 -1.32
CA ALA A 82 4.11 17.68 -1.77
C ALA A 82 4.96 17.08 -0.64
N GLU A 83 4.87 17.64 0.57
CA GLU A 83 5.55 17.08 1.75
C GLU A 83 4.98 15.70 2.13
N ALA A 84 3.66 15.54 2.06
CA ALA A 84 3.02 14.26 2.32
C ALA A 84 3.49 13.18 1.33
N GLU A 85 3.59 13.53 0.04
CA GLU A 85 4.08 12.65 -1.02
C GLU A 85 5.55 12.28 -0.82
N PHE A 86 6.39 13.27 -0.51
CA PHE A 86 7.83 13.02 -0.30
C PHE A 86 8.07 12.06 0.87
N ARG A 87 7.31 12.20 1.96
CA ARG A 87 7.38 11.28 3.10
C ARG A 87 6.87 9.89 2.74
N SER A 88 5.83 9.81 1.91
CA SER A 88 5.31 8.57 1.33
C SER A 88 6.42 7.83 0.57
N MET A 89 7.12 8.54 -0.31
CA MET A 89 8.22 8.03 -1.10
C MET A 89 9.39 7.57 -0.22
N ALA A 90 9.81 8.38 0.77
CA ALA A 90 10.89 8.02 1.68
C ALA A 90 10.61 6.71 2.43
N SER A 91 9.38 6.54 2.93
CA SER A 91 8.98 5.29 3.61
C SER A 91 8.98 4.08 2.65
N THR A 92 8.57 4.28 1.41
CA THR A 92 8.52 3.23 0.39
C THR A 92 9.92 2.76 -0.01
N VAL A 93 10.86 3.70 -0.18
CA VAL A 93 12.25 3.39 -0.51
C VAL A 93 12.94 2.61 0.61
N ALA A 94 12.67 2.96 1.88
CA ALA A 94 13.21 2.23 3.02
C ALA A 94 12.76 0.75 3.03
N GLU A 95 11.47 0.51 2.78
CA GLU A 95 10.89 -0.84 2.71
C GLU A 95 11.39 -1.62 1.47
N GLN A 96 11.56 -0.93 0.34
CA GLN A 96 12.12 -1.50 -0.88
C GLN A 96 13.60 -1.91 -0.70
N ALA A 97 14.39 -1.10 0.01
CA ALA A 97 15.77 -1.43 0.33
C ALA A 97 15.86 -2.64 1.29
N CYS A 98 14.97 -2.71 2.29
CA CYS A 98 14.90 -3.87 3.18
C CYS A 98 14.52 -5.16 2.44
N SER A 99 13.65 -5.07 1.43
CA SER A 99 13.19 -6.23 0.64
C SER A 99 14.23 -6.75 -0.37
N ARG A 100 15.38 -6.08 -0.50
CA ARG A 100 16.46 -6.45 -1.42
C ARG A 100 17.59 -7.27 -0.77
N ASN A 101 17.66 -7.28 0.56
CA ASN A 101 18.62 -8.04 1.35
C ASN A 101 17.99 -9.34 1.87
#